data_AF-B4I510-F1
#
_entry.id   AF-B4I510-F1
#
_cell.length_a   1.000
_cell.length_b   1.000
_cell.length_c   1.000
_cell.angle_alpha   90.00
_cell.angle_beta   90.00
_cell.angle_gamma   90.00
#
_symmetry.space_group_name_H-M   'P 1'
#
loop_
_entity.id
_entity.type
_entity.pdbx_description
1 polymer ?
#
loop_
_entity_poly.entity_id
_entity_poly.type
_entity_poly.pdbx_seq_one_letter_code
_entity_poly.pdbx_strand_id
1 'polypeptide(L)'
;MWIICLLLLPLVAASSNTRLLNGILNHVDKEANPCENFYNHACGQYNMRHMDDTFFDIIQMLDHQVNQNLVKLMDELELSSQSPDFNVSSVDGKVLRYYLSCRGSPRNMDSLSEYLKVISPGEGLTWPQFIPDGSSWPQEKFKWLETLAHLHRYGLTNVFFNLEVVSNPRNATEYMVELNTPTFGEESQLPNSFIEILSVLYVMKVPSGEIITLARKIRTLELSLELMINPIDRPNNRYISIRDFEMETGHNWQRFFEILIGSSAAPELQVLVRNFRYFTSLKELMDKQDARLVASYIMTRLAIFLFDETTGGSESTECVSQVRPQHEFGCKHAL
;
A
#
# COMPACT_ATOMS: atom_id res chain seq x y z
N MET A 1 -72.23 31.28 4.90
CA MET A 1 -70.97 31.81 5.46
C MET A 1 -70.33 30.68 6.26
N TRP A 2 -69.77 29.59 5.71
CA TRP A 2 -68.83 29.36 4.60
C TRP A 2 -67.55 30.20 4.68
N ILE A 3 -66.48 29.47 5.02
CA ILE A 3 -65.06 29.68 4.74
C ILE A 3 -64.36 30.68 5.67
N ILE A 4 -63.54 30.15 6.60
CA ILE A 4 -62.10 30.44 6.82
C ILE A 4 -61.64 29.47 7.92
N CYS A 5 -61.21 28.27 7.53
CA CYS A 5 -60.45 27.38 8.40
C CYS A 5 -59.60 26.41 7.56
N LEU A 6 -58.92 26.95 6.55
CA LEU A 6 -58.02 26.20 5.68
C LEU A 6 -56.75 27.02 5.41
N LEU A 7 -56.00 27.32 6.47
CA LEU A 7 -54.58 27.64 6.39
C LEU A 7 -53.83 26.94 7.54
N LEU A 8 -54.06 25.63 7.66
CA LEU A 8 -53.07 24.71 8.22
C LEU A 8 -52.74 23.77 7.06
N LEU A 9 -51.88 24.24 6.16
CA LEU A 9 -51.18 23.34 5.26
C LEU A 9 -50.39 22.38 6.16
N PRO A 10 -50.59 21.06 6.04
CA PRO A 10 -49.70 20.14 6.70
C PRO A 10 -48.32 20.37 6.07
N LEU A 11 -47.31 20.65 6.91
CA LEU A 11 -45.96 20.29 6.56
C LEU A 11 -45.99 18.78 6.29
N VAL A 12 -46.19 18.40 5.03
CA VAL A 12 -45.94 17.05 4.57
C VAL A 12 -44.45 16.88 4.74
N ALA A 13 -44.05 16.28 5.85
CA ALA A 13 -42.71 15.74 6.00
C ALA A 13 -42.46 14.88 4.76
N ALA A 14 -41.56 15.34 3.87
CA ALA A 14 -41.16 14.56 2.72
C ALA A 14 -40.70 13.20 3.25
N SER A 15 -41.48 12.16 2.99
CA SER A 15 -41.19 10.82 3.49
C SER A 15 -39.83 10.38 2.95
N SER A 16 -39.05 9.64 3.73
CA SER A 16 -37.77 9.07 3.29
C SER A 16 -37.87 8.41 1.89
N ASN A 17 -39.03 7.81 1.60
CA ASN A 17 -39.37 7.19 0.32
C ASN A 17 -39.40 8.16 -0.87
N THR A 18 -39.90 9.38 -0.68
CA THR A 18 -39.92 10.41 -1.73
C THR A 18 -38.51 10.88 -2.06
N ARG A 19 -37.65 11.05 -1.05
CA ARG A 19 -36.25 11.41 -1.24
C ARG A 19 -35.48 10.32 -2.00
N LEU A 20 -35.67 9.06 -1.61
CA LEU A 20 -35.04 7.91 -2.26
C LEU A 20 -35.51 7.77 -3.72
N LEU A 21 -36.82 7.87 -3.96
CA LEU A 21 -37.38 7.80 -5.30
C LEU A 21 -36.84 8.90 -6.21
N ASN A 22 -36.75 10.13 -5.73
CA ASN A 22 -36.17 11.23 -6.49
C ASN A 22 -34.68 10.99 -6.77
N GLY A 23 -33.93 10.46 -5.79
CA GLY A 23 -32.53 10.08 -5.98
C GLY A 23 -32.34 9.05 -7.10
N ILE A 24 -33.21 8.03 -7.17
CA ILE A 24 -33.18 7.02 -8.24
C ILE A 24 -33.55 7.66 -9.59
N LEU A 25 -34.69 8.34 -9.65
CA LEU A 25 -35.22 8.90 -10.89
C LEU A 25 -34.34 9.98 -11.50
N ASN A 26 -33.48 10.61 -10.69
CA ASN A 26 -32.50 11.54 -11.21
C ASN A 26 -31.59 10.82 -12.20
N HIS A 27 -30.96 9.70 -11.86
CA HIS A 27 -29.92 9.09 -12.72
C HIS A 27 -30.46 8.38 -13.98
N VAL A 28 -31.77 8.15 -14.05
CA VAL A 28 -32.44 7.43 -15.14
C VAL A 28 -32.44 8.25 -16.43
N ASP A 29 -31.97 7.64 -17.52
CA ASP A 29 -32.20 8.11 -18.88
C ASP A 29 -33.48 7.47 -19.44
N LYS A 30 -34.54 8.29 -19.51
CA LYS A 30 -35.86 7.84 -19.98
C LYS A 30 -35.92 7.57 -21.48
N GLU A 31 -34.95 8.06 -22.25
CA GLU A 31 -34.90 7.87 -23.71
C GLU A 31 -34.27 6.52 -24.09
N ALA A 32 -33.46 5.94 -23.20
CA ALA A 32 -32.87 4.63 -23.39
C ALA A 32 -33.87 3.50 -23.09
N ASN A 33 -33.97 2.50 -23.98
CA ASN A 33 -34.82 1.34 -23.79
C ASN A 33 -34.21 0.39 -22.72
N PRO A 34 -34.89 0.15 -21.58
CA PRO A 34 -34.37 -0.71 -20.51
C PRO A 34 -34.20 -2.17 -20.94
N CYS A 35 -34.98 -2.65 -21.92
CA CYS A 35 -34.90 -4.03 -22.41
C CYS A 35 -33.72 -4.25 -23.38
N GLU A 36 -33.14 -3.17 -23.93
CA GLU A 36 -32.00 -3.24 -24.85
C GLU A 36 -30.69 -2.87 -24.14
N ASN A 37 -30.69 -1.81 -23.33
CA ASN A 37 -29.53 -1.38 -22.56
C ASN A 37 -29.96 -0.84 -21.20
N PHE A 38 -30.18 -1.74 -20.25
CA PHE A 38 -30.60 -1.39 -18.89
C PHE A 38 -29.59 -0.49 -18.17
N TYR A 39 -28.29 -0.65 -18.43
CA TYR A 39 -27.25 0.19 -17.82
C TYR A 39 -27.43 1.65 -18.23
N ASN A 40 -27.61 1.93 -19.53
CA ASN A 40 -27.83 3.30 -19.99
C ASN A 40 -29.18 3.84 -19.51
N HIS A 41 -30.24 3.02 -19.49
CA HIS A 41 -31.52 3.44 -18.92
C HIS A 41 -31.42 3.83 -17.45
N ALA A 42 -30.73 3.05 -16.62
CA ALA A 42 -30.65 3.30 -15.19
C ALA A 42 -29.64 4.40 -14.80
N CYS A 43 -28.53 4.52 -15.55
CA CYS A 43 -27.37 5.36 -15.17
C CYS A 43 -26.97 6.39 -16.23
N GLY A 44 -27.65 6.45 -17.39
CA GLY A 44 -27.23 7.25 -18.53
C GLY A 44 -27.10 8.75 -18.25
N GLN A 45 -27.82 9.25 -17.23
CA GLN A 45 -27.69 10.64 -16.78
C GLN A 45 -26.71 10.84 -15.62
N TYR A 46 -26.10 9.78 -15.07
CA TYR A 46 -25.13 9.88 -13.97
C TYR A 46 -23.89 10.67 -14.41
N ASN A 47 -23.20 10.21 -15.46
CA ASN A 47 -21.96 10.81 -15.95
C ASN A 47 -22.13 12.28 -16.39
N MET A 48 -23.30 12.63 -16.96
CA MET A 48 -23.57 14.01 -17.37
C MET A 48 -23.74 14.95 -16.17
N ARG A 49 -24.28 14.46 -15.05
CA ARG A 49 -24.49 15.28 -13.85
C ARG A 49 -23.24 15.41 -12.99
N HIS A 50 -22.37 14.41 -13.03
CA HIS A 50 -21.15 14.35 -12.25
C HIS A 50 -19.90 14.65 -13.11
N MET A 51 -20.09 15.36 -14.24
CA MET A 51 -19.00 15.66 -15.18
C MET A 51 -17.92 16.55 -14.56
N ASP A 52 -18.33 17.47 -13.68
CA ASP A 52 -17.44 18.40 -12.98
C ASP A 52 -17.01 17.88 -11.59
N ASP A 53 -17.50 16.71 -11.19
CA ASP A 53 -17.18 16.12 -9.89
C ASP A 53 -15.85 15.37 -9.92
N THR A 54 -15.28 15.17 -8.72
CA THR A 54 -14.03 14.42 -8.54
C THR A 54 -14.22 12.89 -8.51
N PHE A 55 -15.44 12.42 -8.75
CA PHE A 55 -15.82 11.01 -8.67
C PHE A 55 -16.65 10.60 -9.89
N PHE A 56 -16.47 9.35 -10.32
CA PHE A 56 -17.07 8.83 -11.56
C PHE A 56 -18.18 7.80 -11.35
N ASP A 57 -18.37 7.33 -10.12
CA ASP A 57 -19.39 6.37 -9.77
C ASP A 57 -19.91 6.60 -8.33
N ILE A 58 -20.96 5.86 -7.97
CA ILE A 58 -21.65 6.01 -6.68
C ILE A 58 -20.76 5.61 -5.50
N ILE A 59 -19.87 4.63 -5.68
CA ILE A 59 -18.97 4.18 -4.62
C ILE A 59 -17.94 5.28 -4.33
N GLN A 60 -17.35 5.86 -5.37
CA GLN A 60 -16.43 7.00 -5.24
C GLN A 60 -17.11 8.24 -4.65
N MET A 61 -18.37 8.50 -5.03
CA MET A 61 -19.17 9.58 -4.42
C MET A 61 -19.34 9.36 -2.91
N LEU A 62 -19.69 8.13 -2.50
CA LEU A 62 -19.84 7.79 -1.08
C LEU A 62 -18.52 7.92 -0.33
N ASP A 63 -17.41 7.45 -0.91
CA ASP A 63 -16.08 7.62 -0.31
C ASP A 63 -15.70 9.10 -0.17
N HIS A 64 -15.99 9.92 -1.17
CA HIS A 64 -15.79 11.36 -1.11
C HIS A 64 -16.58 11.99 0.05
N GLN A 65 -17.86 11.66 0.18
CA GLN A 65 -18.72 12.17 1.27
C GLN A 65 -18.24 11.72 2.66
N VAL A 66 -17.82 10.46 2.80
CA VAL A 66 -17.26 9.93 4.05
C VAL A 66 -15.97 10.66 4.40
N ASN A 67 -15.07 10.87 3.42
CA ASN A 67 -13.82 11.60 3.64
C ASN A 67 -14.10 13.04 4.07
N GLN A 68 -15.07 13.73 3.46
CA GLN A 68 -15.47 15.08 3.88
C GLN A 68 -15.97 15.13 5.33
N ASN A 69 -16.74 14.13 5.78
CA ASN A 69 -17.20 14.07 7.17
C ASN A 69 -16.05 13.81 8.13
N LEU A 70 -15.13 12.93 7.76
CA LEU A 70 -13.94 12.66 8.56
C LEU A 70 -12.99 13.87 8.63
N VAL A 71 -12.90 14.69 7.57
CA VAL A 71 -12.16 15.97 7.64
C VAL A 71 -12.75 16.88 8.71
N LYS A 72 -14.08 17.07 8.72
CA LYS A 72 -14.75 17.88 9.76
C LYS A 72 -14.47 17.34 11.16
N LEU A 73 -14.53 16.03 11.31
CA LEU A 73 -14.20 15.37 12.57
C LEU A 73 -12.75 15.62 12.98
N MET A 74 -11.79 15.55 12.04
CA MET A 74 -10.39 15.87 12.35
C MET A 74 -10.23 17.35 12.78
N ASP A 75 -10.96 18.27 12.16
CA ASP A 75 -10.94 19.69 12.53
C ASP A 75 -11.53 19.89 13.95
N GLU A 76 -12.61 19.18 14.29
CA GLU A 76 -13.19 19.18 15.64
C GLU A 76 -12.22 18.57 16.67
N LEU A 77 -11.55 17.46 16.34
CA LEU A 77 -10.52 16.85 17.18
C LEU A 77 -9.34 17.81 17.40
N GLU A 78 -8.89 18.50 16.34
CA GLU A 78 -7.81 19.50 16.42
C GLU A 78 -8.18 20.63 17.39
N LEU A 79 -9.41 21.14 17.33
CA LEU A 79 -9.92 22.13 18.29
C LEU A 79 -9.96 21.58 19.72
N SER A 80 -10.45 20.36 19.91
CA SER A 80 -10.52 19.71 21.22
C SER A 80 -9.14 19.46 21.84
N SER A 81 -8.12 19.28 20.99
CA SER A 81 -6.74 19.00 21.42
C SER A 81 -6.07 20.16 22.14
N GLN A 82 -6.64 21.36 22.06
CA GLN A 82 -6.18 22.55 22.79
C GLN A 82 -6.59 22.54 24.27
N SER A 83 -7.50 21.65 24.66
CA SER A 83 -7.89 21.48 26.06
C SER A 83 -6.75 20.88 26.89
N PRO A 84 -6.49 21.36 28.11
CA PRO A 84 -5.49 20.76 29.00
C PRO A 84 -5.81 19.30 29.38
N ASP A 85 -7.07 18.88 29.28
CA ASP A 85 -7.52 17.52 29.58
C ASP A 85 -7.40 16.57 28.38
N PHE A 86 -6.95 17.05 27.22
CA PHE A 86 -6.83 16.21 26.03
C PHE A 86 -5.74 15.16 26.19
N ASN A 87 -6.14 13.89 26.16
CA ASN A 87 -5.21 12.79 26.24
C ASN A 87 -4.57 12.52 24.86
N VAL A 88 -3.39 13.08 24.62
CA VAL A 88 -2.60 12.84 23.39
C VAL A 88 -2.25 11.38 23.12
N SER A 89 -2.36 10.50 24.13
CA SER A 89 -2.10 9.06 23.99
C SER A 89 -3.37 8.25 23.73
N SER A 90 -4.54 8.87 23.74
CA SER A 90 -5.81 8.24 23.36
C SER A 90 -5.81 7.85 21.88
N VAL A 91 -6.83 7.11 21.46
CA VAL A 91 -7.04 6.79 20.04
C VAL A 91 -7.19 8.08 19.23
N ASP A 92 -8.03 9.00 19.69
CA ASP A 92 -8.24 10.31 19.06
C ASP A 92 -6.95 11.13 18.95
N GLY A 93 -6.15 11.16 20.02
CA GLY A 93 -4.85 11.84 20.03
C GLY A 93 -3.85 11.27 19.03
N LYS A 94 -3.82 9.94 18.87
CA LYS A 94 -2.97 9.26 17.89
C LYS A 94 -3.43 9.49 16.46
N VAL A 95 -4.74 9.37 16.21
CA VAL A 95 -5.36 9.62 14.90
C VAL A 95 -5.12 11.05 14.45
N LEU A 96 -5.38 12.02 15.33
CA LEU A 96 -5.12 13.44 15.06
C LEU A 96 -3.64 13.70 14.78
N ARG A 97 -2.73 13.13 15.58
CA ARG A 97 -1.28 13.29 15.35
C ARG A 97 -0.87 12.76 13.97
N TYR A 98 -1.39 11.61 13.57
CA TYR A 98 -1.11 11.04 12.25
C TYR A 98 -1.63 11.97 11.13
N TYR A 99 -2.89 12.40 11.23
CA TYR A 99 -3.50 13.32 10.26
C TYR A 99 -2.70 14.63 10.11
N LEU A 100 -2.30 15.25 11.24
CA LEU A 100 -1.49 16.47 11.23
C LEU A 100 -0.08 16.24 10.67
N SER A 101 0.51 15.07 10.93
CA SER A 101 1.79 14.69 10.32
C SER A 101 1.69 14.60 8.81
N CYS A 102 0.59 14.04 8.29
CA CYS A 102 0.34 14.00 6.85
C CYS A 102 0.20 15.41 6.27
N ARG A 103 -0.63 16.28 6.90
CA ARG A 103 -0.85 17.66 6.44
C ARG A 103 0.40 18.53 6.48
N GLY A 104 1.28 18.30 7.47
CA GLY A 104 2.49 19.08 7.70
C GLY A 104 3.74 18.56 7.01
N SER A 105 3.69 17.37 6.38
CA SER A 105 4.88 16.75 5.78
C SER A 105 5.28 17.47 4.49
N PRO A 106 6.53 17.96 4.35
CA PRO A 106 7.01 18.48 3.08
C PRO A 106 7.12 17.34 2.07
N ARG A 107 6.25 17.35 1.04
CA ARG A 107 6.20 16.32 0.00
C ARG A 107 7.10 16.64 -1.18
N ASN A 108 8.39 16.76 -0.91
CA ASN A 108 9.41 16.86 -1.96
C ASN A 108 10.18 15.55 -2.09
N MET A 109 10.73 15.31 -3.28
CA MET A 109 11.56 14.11 -3.53
C MET A 109 12.81 14.05 -2.64
N ASP A 110 13.24 15.19 -2.07
CA ASP A 110 14.35 15.22 -1.10
C ASP A 110 14.03 14.48 0.21
N SER A 111 12.75 14.41 0.61
CA SER A 111 12.31 13.65 1.78
C SER A 111 12.59 12.15 1.69
N LEU A 112 12.56 11.55 0.48
CA LEU A 112 12.88 10.13 0.28
C LEU A 112 14.32 9.81 0.70
N SER A 113 15.24 10.74 0.41
CA SER A 113 16.64 10.56 0.81
C SER A 113 16.80 10.55 2.33
N GLU A 114 15.99 11.32 3.06
CA GLU A 114 15.98 11.34 4.53
C GLU A 114 15.41 10.04 5.11
N TYR A 115 14.31 9.53 4.56
CA TYR A 115 13.78 8.22 4.96
C TYR A 115 14.81 7.11 4.79
N LEU A 116 15.55 7.11 3.67
CA LEU A 116 16.55 6.08 3.40
C LEU A 116 17.82 6.23 4.25
N LYS A 117 18.11 7.41 4.81
CA LYS A 117 19.16 7.55 5.83
C LYS A 117 18.76 6.92 7.17
N VAL A 118 17.46 6.92 7.49
CA VAL A 118 16.91 6.35 8.73
C VAL A 118 16.65 4.85 8.57
N ILE A 119 16.10 4.43 7.43
CA ILE A 119 15.78 3.04 7.11
C ILE A 119 17.02 2.40 6.46
N SER A 120 17.81 1.71 7.27
CA SER A 120 19.06 1.07 6.84
C SER A 120 18.85 -0.33 6.24
N PRO A 121 19.72 -0.80 5.31
CA PRO A 121 19.70 -2.17 4.83
C PRO A 121 20.13 -3.22 5.87
N GLY A 122 20.64 -2.82 7.04
CA GLY A 122 21.04 -3.74 8.11
C GLY A 122 21.81 -3.05 9.23
N GLU A 123 22.03 -3.73 10.35
CA GLU A 123 22.71 -3.12 11.50
C GLU A 123 24.10 -2.57 11.15
N GLY A 124 24.31 -1.27 11.41
CA GLY A 124 25.57 -0.59 11.12
C GLY A 124 25.90 -0.44 9.62
N LEU A 125 24.92 -0.65 8.74
CA LEU A 125 25.04 -0.45 7.30
C LEU A 125 24.31 0.81 6.85
N THR A 126 24.70 1.30 5.68
CA THR A 126 23.97 2.34 4.94
C THR A 126 23.82 1.87 3.49
N TRP A 127 22.95 2.52 2.72
CA TRP A 127 22.76 2.18 1.31
C TRP A 127 24.01 2.51 0.47
N PRO A 128 24.28 1.76 -0.62
CA PRO A 128 25.53 1.87 -1.37
C PRO A 128 25.89 3.28 -1.88
N GLN A 129 24.89 4.08 -2.23
CA GLN A 129 25.05 5.45 -2.75
C GLN A 129 25.36 6.49 -1.67
N PHE A 130 25.19 6.14 -0.39
CA PHE A 130 25.52 7.03 0.73
C PHE A 130 26.94 6.82 1.27
N ILE A 131 27.72 5.95 0.62
CA ILE A 131 29.14 5.76 0.96
C ILE A 131 29.96 6.92 0.39
N PRO A 132 30.85 7.54 1.19
CA PRO A 132 31.72 8.60 0.73
C PRO A 132 32.64 8.16 -0.41
N ASP A 133 32.96 9.09 -1.31
CA ASP A 133 33.92 8.87 -2.39
C ASP A 133 35.25 8.33 -1.86
N GLY A 134 35.78 7.31 -2.53
CA GLY A 134 37.03 6.64 -2.15
C GLY A 134 36.90 5.54 -1.09
N SER A 135 35.70 5.29 -0.56
CA SER A 135 35.43 4.15 0.33
C SER A 135 34.69 3.02 -0.41
N SER A 136 34.92 1.77 0.00
CA SER A 136 34.17 0.61 -0.52
C SER A 136 32.95 0.33 0.36
N TRP A 137 31.79 0.12 -0.26
CA TRP A 137 30.60 -0.34 0.46
C TRP A 137 30.84 -1.76 1.00
N PRO A 138 30.58 -2.04 2.29
CA PRO A 138 30.91 -3.31 2.94
C PRO A 138 29.96 -4.44 2.50
N GLN A 139 30.21 -4.98 1.30
CA GLN A 139 29.39 -6.00 0.64
C GLN A 139 29.23 -7.27 1.47
N GLU A 140 30.27 -7.69 2.19
CA GLU A 140 30.32 -8.92 2.99
C GLU A 140 29.34 -8.94 4.17
N LYS A 141 28.99 -7.76 4.69
CA LYS A 141 28.05 -7.59 5.79
C LYS A 141 26.59 -7.59 5.32
N PHE A 142 26.34 -7.34 4.04
CA PHE A 142 24.99 -7.25 3.50
C PHE A 142 24.35 -8.63 3.40
N LYS A 143 23.18 -8.79 4.03
CA LYS A 143 22.37 -10.01 4.02
C LYS A 143 20.97 -9.65 3.53
N TRP A 144 20.75 -9.79 2.23
CA TRP A 144 19.52 -9.30 1.57
C TRP A 144 18.23 -9.83 2.21
N LEU A 145 18.23 -11.08 2.69
CA LEU A 145 17.06 -11.67 3.32
C LEU A 145 16.78 -11.03 4.70
N GLU A 146 17.81 -10.77 5.50
CA GLU A 146 17.68 -10.02 6.76
C GLU A 146 17.23 -8.58 6.49
N THR A 147 17.76 -7.95 5.44
CA THR A 147 17.28 -6.64 4.98
C THR A 147 15.78 -6.67 4.71
N LEU A 148 15.29 -7.64 3.94
CA LEU A 148 13.85 -7.77 3.69
C LEU A 148 13.07 -7.97 4.99
N ALA A 149 13.53 -8.81 5.92
CA ALA A 149 12.85 -9.01 7.20
C ALA A 149 12.67 -7.70 7.98
N HIS A 150 13.68 -6.83 7.98
CA HIS A 150 13.57 -5.50 8.57
C HIS A 150 12.59 -4.60 7.80
N LEU A 151 12.66 -4.59 6.46
CA LEU A 151 11.80 -3.75 5.63
C LEU A 151 10.32 -4.16 5.65
N HIS A 152 10.03 -5.45 5.83
CA HIS A 152 8.66 -5.94 6.04
C HIS A 152 8.01 -5.31 7.28
N ARG A 153 8.79 -4.96 8.31
CA ARG A 153 8.27 -4.27 9.52
C ARG A 153 7.89 -2.82 9.25
N TYR A 154 8.35 -2.25 8.13
CA TYR A 154 7.94 -0.94 7.62
C TYR A 154 6.80 -1.02 6.58
N GLY A 155 6.26 -2.22 6.32
CA GLY A 155 5.16 -2.44 5.37
C GLY A 155 5.60 -2.80 3.95
N LEU A 156 6.91 -2.80 3.63
CA LEU A 156 7.40 -3.21 2.32
C LEU A 156 7.30 -4.74 2.18
N THR A 157 6.22 -5.24 1.57
CA THR A 157 5.94 -6.68 1.48
C THR A 157 6.30 -7.33 0.16
N ASN A 158 6.51 -6.58 -0.91
CA ASN A 158 6.67 -7.10 -2.26
C ASN A 158 8.00 -6.62 -2.85
N VAL A 159 9.04 -7.48 -2.81
CA VAL A 159 10.37 -7.19 -3.38
C VAL A 159 10.85 -8.34 -4.25
N PHE A 160 11.48 -9.35 -3.64
CA PHE A 160 11.85 -10.62 -4.30
C PHE A 160 10.80 -11.70 -4.08
N PHE A 161 9.91 -11.51 -3.11
CA PHE A 161 8.74 -12.34 -2.86
C PHE A 161 7.71 -11.43 -2.18
N ASN A 162 6.46 -11.87 -2.20
CA ASN A 162 5.39 -11.27 -1.41
C ASN A 162 5.29 -12.01 -0.06
N LEU A 163 5.09 -11.26 1.02
CA LEU A 163 4.79 -11.78 2.35
C LEU A 163 3.51 -11.15 2.88
N GLU A 164 2.55 -12.00 3.25
CA GLU A 164 1.27 -11.58 3.81
C GLU A 164 0.90 -12.43 5.03
N VAL A 165 0.10 -11.85 5.94
CA VAL A 165 -0.55 -12.61 7.02
C VAL A 165 -1.97 -12.88 6.61
N VAL A 166 -2.30 -14.16 6.39
CA VAL A 166 -3.60 -14.60 5.88
C VAL A 166 -4.31 -15.46 6.92
N SER A 167 -5.65 -15.52 6.82
CA SER A 167 -6.41 -16.54 7.55
C SER A 167 -5.93 -17.92 7.10
N ASN A 168 -5.60 -18.80 8.05
CA ASN A 168 -5.13 -20.14 7.74
C ASN A 168 -6.25 -20.91 6.99
N PRO A 169 -6.03 -21.33 5.73
CA PRO A 169 -7.08 -21.98 4.94
C PRO A 169 -7.50 -23.35 5.48
N ARG A 170 -6.69 -23.95 6.38
CA ARG A 170 -6.99 -25.21 7.07
C ARG A 170 -7.68 -25.00 8.41
N ASN A 171 -7.52 -23.82 9.02
CA ASN A 171 -8.16 -23.47 10.28
C ASN A 171 -8.45 -21.95 10.33
N ALA A 172 -9.69 -21.55 10.04
CA ALA A 172 -10.07 -20.15 9.97
C ALA A 172 -10.00 -19.38 11.30
N THR A 173 -9.74 -20.05 12.44
CA THR A 173 -9.52 -19.39 13.73
C THR A 173 -8.07 -18.95 13.94
N GLU A 174 -7.17 -19.32 13.02
CA GLU A 174 -5.74 -19.04 13.11
C GLU A 174 -5.30 -18.19 11.92
N TYR A 175 -4.26 -17.40 12.14
CA TYR A 175 -3.53 -16.71 11.07
C TYR A 175 -2.23 -17.42 10.80
N MET A 176 -1.75 -17.30 9.57
CA MET A 176 -0.44 -17.81 9.19
C MET A 176 0.25 -16.86 8.21
N VAL A 177 1.58 -16.95 8.16
CA VAL A 177 2.34 -16.24 7.13
C VAL A 177 2.24 -17.00 5.82
N GLU A 178 1.83 -16.29 4.76
CA GLU A 178 1.90 -16.72 3.38
C GLU A 178 3.09 -16.05 2.68
N LEU A 179 3.88 -16.84 1.97
CA LEU A 179 4.95 -16.39 1.08
C LEU A 179 4.55 -16.73 -0.35
N ASN A 180 4.67 -15.78 -1.26
CA ASN A 180 4.32 -15.97 -2.67
C ASN A 180 5.37 -15.33 -3.60
N THR A 181 5.29 -15.66 -4.89
CA THR A 181 6.02 -14.95 -5.94
C THR A 181 5.73 -13.45 -5.85
N PRO A 182 6.71 -12.57 -6.16
CA PRO A 182 6.46 -11.14 -6.15
C PRO A 182 5.44 -10.80 -7.23
N THR A 183 4.65 -9.76 -7.01
CA THR A 183 3.76 -9.20 -8.04
C THR A 183 4.48 -8.05 -8.72
N PHE A 184 4.50 -8.07 -10.05
CA PHE A 184 4.88 -6.93 -10.86
C PHE A 184 3.58 -6.28 -11.34
N GLY A 185 3.49 -4.95 -11.34
CA GLY A 185 2.28 -4.24 -11.82
C GLY A 185 1.88 -4.69 -13.23
N GLU A 186 0.61 -4.48 -13.61
CA GLU A 186 0.10 -4.91 -14.92
C GLU A 186 1.00 -4.47 -16.09
N GLU A 187 1.06 -5.30 -17.14
CA GLU A 187 1.92 -5.15 -18.34
C GLU A 187 1.86 -3.77 -19.03
N SER A 188 0.86 -2.93 -18.74
CA SER A 188 0.74 -1.56 -19.24
C SER A 188 1.79 -0.57 -18.67
N GLN A 189 2.53 -0.95 -17.62
CA GLN A 189 3.55 -0.12 -16.96
C GLN A 189 4.99 -0.40 -17.45
N LEU A 190 5.18 -1.33 -18.41
CA LEU A 190 6.51 -1.80 -18.82
C LEU A 190 7.46 -0.71 -19.39
N PRO A 191 6.99 0.38 -20.04
CA PRO A 191 7.84 1.55 -20.35
C PRO A 191 8.06 2.49 -19.17
N ASN A 192 7.10 2.59 -18.24
CA ASN A 192 7.20 3.45 -17.06
C ASN A 192 8.23 2.90 -16.07
N SER A 193 8.38 1.58 -15.94
CA SER A 193 9.33 0.95 -15.01
C SER A 193 10.77 1.44 -15.20
N PHE A 194 11.28 1.55 -16.43
CA PHE A 194 12.67 1.94 -16.64
C PHE A 194 12.91 3.44 -16.38
N ILE A 195 11.99 4.31 -16.81
CA ILE A 195 12.06 5.75 -16.53
C ILE A 195 11.88 6.04 -15.04
N GLU A 196 11.00 5.30 -14.37
CA GLU A 196 10.81 5.35 -12.93
C GLU A 196 12.08 4.93 -12.19
N ILE A 197 12.70 3.79 -12.56
CA ILE A 197 13.99 3.39 -12.00
C ILE A 197 15.03 4.49 -12.18
N LEU A 198 15.15 5.09 -13.37
CA LEU A 198 16.09 6.20 -13.61
C LEU A 198 15.79 7.40 -12.71
N SER A 199 14.53 7.76 -12.57
CA SER A 199 14.07 8.91 -11.76
C SER A 199 14.35 8.68 -10.28
N VAL A 200 14.05 7.48 -9.77
CA VAL A 200 14.36 7.07 -8.40
C VAL A 200 15.86 7.12 -8.16
N LEU A 201 16.69 6.52 -9.02
CA LEU A 201 18.14 6.54 -8.84
C LEU A 201 18.71 7.97 -8.85
N TYR A 202 18.17 8.86 -9.69
CA TYR A 202 18.56 10.26 -9.72
C TYR A 202 18.20 10.99 -8.41
N VAL A 203 16.97 10.81 -7.93
CA VAL A 203 16.48 11.39 -6.67
C VAL A 203 17.28 10.88 -5.48
N MET A 204 17.63 9.60 -5.50
CA MET A 204 18.48 8.95 -4.51
C MET A 204 19.95 9.38 -4.55
N LYS A 205 20.28 10.34 -5.42
CA LYS A 205 21.63 10.89 -5.60
C LYS A 205 22.67 9.83 -5.95
N VAL A 206 22.26 8.79 -6.68
CA VAL A 206 23.20 7.84 -7.27
C VAL A 206 24.10 8.61 -8.26
N PRO A 207 25.43 8.37 -8.28
CA PRO A 207 26.33 9.06 -9.19
C PRO A 207 25.85 8.98 -10.64
N SER A 208 25.77 10.12 -11.32
CA SER A 208 25.13 10.23 -12.65
C SER A 208 25.75 9.30 -13.71
N GLY A 209 27.06 9.06 -13.63
CA GLY A 209 27.77 8.12 -14.50
C GLY A 209 27.41 6.64 -14.28
N GLU A 210 26.83 6.29 -13.13
CA GLU A 210 26.42 4.93 -12.78
C GLU A 210 24.93 4.67 -13.06
N ILE A 211 24.08 5.70 -13.05
CA ILE A 211 22.60 5.58 -13.10
C ILE A 211 22.13 4.65 -14.22
N ILE A 212 22.53 4.91 -15.48
CA ILE A 212 22.04 4.15 -16.64
C ILE A 212 22.48 2.67 -16.55
N THR A 213 23.73 2.44 -16.14
CA THR A 213 24.28 1.08 -16.03
C THR A 213 23.59 0.31 -14.91
N LEU A 214 23.37 0.95 -13.76
CA LEU A 214 22.68 0.35 -12.62
C LEU A 214 21.21 0.07 -12.95
N ALA A 215 20.51 1.01 -13.58
CA ALA A 215 19.12 0.85 -14.00
C ALA A 215 18.95 -0.36 -14.95
N ARG A 216 19.87 -0.54 -15.90
CA ARG A 216 19.85 -1.72 -16.80
C ARG A 216 20.02 -3.02 -16.04
N LYS A 217 20.98 -3.07 -15.10
CA LYS A 217 21.20 -4.26 -14.26
C LYS A 217 19.98 -4.58 -13.40
N ILE A 218 19.36 -3.56 -12.81
CA ILE A 218 18.10 -3.71 -12.05
C ILE A 218 17.01 -4.30 -12.95
N ARG A 219 16.80 -3.73 -14.15
CA ARG A 219 15.77 -4.24 -15.07
C ARG A 219 16.04 -5.69 -15.50
N THR A 220 17.30 -6.05 -15.74
CA THR A 220 17.68 -7.44 -16.04
C THR A 220 17.37 -8.39 -14.89
N LEU A 221 17.58 -7.95 -13.63
CA LEU A 221 17.22 -8.73 -12.45
C LEU A 221 15.70 -8.93 -12.37
N GLU A 222 14.90 -7.89 -12.60
CA GLU A 222 13.43 -7.98 -12.63
C GLU A 222 12.94 -8.94 -13.71
N LEU A 223 13.44 -8.82 -14.93
CA LEU A 223 13.09 -9.73 -16.03
C LEU A 223 13.45 -11.19 -15.68
N SER A 224 14.56 -11.41 -14.97
CA SER A 224 14.93 -12.75 -14.50
C SER A 224 13.95 -13.28 -13.45
N LEU A 225 13.44 -12.41 -12.57
CA LEU A 225 12.39 -12.76 -11.60
C LEU A 225 11.06 -13.06 -12.31
N GLU A 226 10.61 -12.20 -13.23
CA GLU A 226 9.38 -12.36 -14.02
C GLU A 226 9.36 -13.70 -14.77
N LEU A 227 10.48 -14.07 -15.42
CA LEU A 227 10.62 -15.34 -16.12
C LEU A 227 10.52 -16.56 -15.18
N MET A 228 10.86 -16.42 -13.89
CA MET A 228 10.72 -17.49 -12.90
C MET A 228 9.32 -17.60 -12.30
N ILE A 229 8.52 -16.53 -12.31
CA ILE A 229 7.12 -16.56 -11.87
C ILE A 229 6.28 -17.38 -12.83
N ASN A 230 6.62 -17.31 -14.12
CA ASN A 230 5.87 -17.98 -15.17
C ASN A 230 6.55 -19.29 -15.58
N PRO A 231 6.02 -20.40 -15.08
CA PRO A 231 5.65 -21.44 -16.02
C PRO A 231 4.26 -21.96 -15.70
N ILE A 232 3.43 -22.06 -16.73
CA ILE A 232 2.42 -23.07 -17.14
C ILE A 232 2.10 -24.28 -16.19
N ASP A 233 2.90 -24.57 -15.17
CA ASP A 233 2.74 -25.59 -14.15
C ASP A 233 1.68 -25.26 -13.08
N ARG A 234 1.07 -26.31 -12.55
CA ARG A 234 0.09 -26.24 -11.46
C ARG A 234 0.73 -25.61 -10.20
N PRO A 235 0.00 -24.77 -9.45
CA PRO A 235 0.53 -24.14 -8.25
C PRO A 235 1.01 -25.19 -7.23
N ASN A 236 2.32 -25.21 -6.95
CA ASN A 236 2.93 -26.08 -5.94
C ASN A 236 2.91 -25.38 -4.58
N ASN A 237 1.72 -25.30 -3.98
CA ASN A 237 1.52 -24.69 -2.68
C ASN A 237 1.86 -25.70 -1.58
N ARG A 238 2.67 -25.29 -0.60
CA ARG A 238 3.10 -26.14 0.50
C ARG A 238 2.86 -25.49 1.85
N TYR A 239 2.34 -26.27 2.78
CA TYR A 239 2.40 -25.97 4.20
C TYR A 239 3.66 -26.63 4.71
N ILE A 240 4.60 -25.84 5.22
CA ILE A 240 5.94 -26.31 5.57
C ILE A 240 6.41 -25.61 6.84
N SER A 241 7.23 -26.29 7.65
CA SER A 241 7.87 -25.68 8.81
C SER A 241 8.96 -24.70 8.37
N ILE A 242 9.29 -23.71 9.21
CA ILE A 242 10.43 -22.80 8.97
C ILE A 242 11.72 -23.61 8.76
N ARG A 243 11.95 -24.63 9.59
CA ARG A 243 13.14 -25.49 9.50
C ARG A 243 13.23 -26.20 8.15
N ASP A 244 12.16 -26.85 7.72
CA ASP A 244 12.17 -27.62 6.48
C ASP A 244 12.27 -26.69 5.27
N PHE A 245 11.67 -25.50 5.35
CA PHE A 245 11.80 -24.48 4.31
C PHE A 245 13.24 -23.96 4.16
N GLU A 246 13.93 -23.72 5.27
CA GLU A 246 15.37 -23.42 5.30
C GLU A 246 16.21 -24.53 4.68
N MET A 247 16.01 -25.78 5.11
CA MET A 247 16.76 -26.92 4.57
C MET A 247 16.55 -27.10 3.07
N GLU A 248 15.33 -26.95 2.57
CA GLU A 248 14.99 -27.21 1.17
C GLU A 248 15.36 -26.08 0.21
N THR A 249 15.41 -24.83 0.68
CA THR A 249 15.75 -23.67 -0.17
C THR A 249 17.19 -23.17 0.01
N GLY A 250 17.87 -23.56 1.09
CA GLY A 250 19.24 -23.15 1.39
C GLY A 250 19.39 -21.68 1.81
N HIS A 251 18.29 -21.00 2.12
CA HIS A 251 18.28 -19.65 2.70
C HIS A 251 18.02 -19.71 4.20
N ASN A 252 18.62 -18.79 4.96
CA ASN A 252 18.44 -18.69 6.41
C ASN A 252 17.07 -18.08 6.78
N TRP A 253 16.00 -18.85 6.54
CA TRP A 253 14.63 -18.43 6.85
C TRP A 253 14.37 -18.36 8.35
N GLN A 254 15.05 -19.17 9.16
CA GLN A 254 14.95 -19.08 10.61
C GLN A 254 15.29 -17.66 11.09
N ARG A 255 16.43 -17.12 10.64
CA ARG A 255 16.83 -15.74 10.97
C ARG A 255 15.86 -14.71 10.42
N PHE A 256 15.36 -14.91 9.19
CA PHE A 256 14.36 -14.03 8.59
C PHE A 256 13.11 -13.90 9.47
N PHE A 257 12.52 -15.02 9.89
CA PHE A 257 11.31 -15.02 10.72
C PHE A 257 11.56 -14.47 12.13
N GLU A 258 12.74 -14.71 12.71
CA GLU A 258 13.11 -14.13 14.00
C GLU A 258 13.18 -12.60 13.96
N ILE A 259 13.76 -12.03 12.89
CA ILE A 259 13.79 -10.58 12.69
C ILE A 259 12.38 -10.04 12.44
N LEU A 260 11.61 -10.71 11.57
CA LEU A 260 10.25 -10.30 11.22
C LEU A 260 9.35 -10.25 12.47
N ILE A 261 9.36 -11.31 13.29
CA ILE A 261 8.55 -11.43 14.51
C ILE A 261 9.12 -10.51 15.62
N GLY A 262 10.44 -10.32 15.68
CA GLY A 262 11.13 -9.59 16.74
C GLY A 262 11.36 -10.43 18.01
N SER A 263 11.24 -11.75 17.91
CA SER A 263 11.53 -12.72 18.97
C SER A 263 11.96 -14.04 18.35
N SER A 264 12.31 -15.04 19.17
CA SER A 264 12.59 -16.39 18.67
C SER A 264 11.37 -16.96 17.95
N ALA A 265 11.58 -17.54 16.77
CA ALA A 265 10.58 -18.25 15.98
C ALA A 265 10.71 -19.76 16.23
N ALA A 266 9.61 -20.44 16.54
CA ALA A 266 9.64 -21.89 16.68
C ALA A 266 10.01 -22.53 15.32
N PRO A 267 11.02 -23.40 15.22
CA PRO A 267 11.42 -24.00 13.93
C PRO A 267 10.31 -24.82 13.26
N GLU A 268 9.36 -25.33 14.06
CA GLU A 268 8.20 -26.10 13.60
C GLU A 268 7.02 -25.22 13.14
N LEU A 269 7.10 -23.90 13.33
CA LEU A 269 6.04 -22.97 12.94
C LEU A 269 5.73 -23.15 11.45
N GLN A 270 4.45 -23.39 11.14
CA GLN A 270 4.01 -23.65 9.78
C GLN A 270 3.79 -22.34 9.02
N VAL A 271 4.28 -22.30 7.80
CA VAL A 271 4.06 -21.23 6.83
C VAL A 271 3.49 -21.79 5.54
N LEU A 272 2.73 -20.97 4.82
CA LEU A 272 2.15 -21.32 3.54
C LEU A 272 3.05 -20.73 2.45
N VAL A 273 3.74 -21.58 1.72
CA VAL A 273 4.59 -21.17 0.61
C VAL A 273 3.87 -21.50 -0.69
N ARG A 274 3.40 -20.47 -1.38
CA ARG A 274 2.84 -20.57 -2.73
C ARG A 274 3.98 -20.73 -3.73
N ASN A 275 3.74 -21.47 -4.81
CA ASN A 275 4.71 -21.64 -5.89
C ASN A 275 6.11 -22.06 -5.38
N PHE A 276 6.19 -23.05 -4.48
CA PHE A 276 7.41 -23.39 -3.73
C PHE A 276 8.71 -23.49 -4.56
N ARG A 277 8.63 -24.01 -5.80
CA ARG A 277 9.79 -24.11 -6.71
C ARG A 277 10.42 -22.76 -7.05
N TYR A 278 9.65 -21.68 -6.98
CA TYR A 278 10.16 -20.32 -7.11
C TYR A 278 11.27 -20.05 -6.08
N PHE A 279 11.06 -20.43 -4.83
CA PHE A 279 11.99 -20.13 -3.74
C PHE A 279 13.29 -20.94 -3.83
N THR A 280 13.24 -22.16 -4.39
CA THR A 280 14.46 -22.92 -4.72
C THR A 280 15.24 -22.24 -5.86
N SER A 281 14.56 -21.82 -6.92
CA SER A 281 15.21 -21.13 -8.05
C SER A 281 15.73 -19.74 -7.67
N LEU A 282 15.04 -19.05 -6.74
CA LEU A 282 15.44 -17.74 -6.24
C LEU A 282 16.81 -17.81 -5.57
N LYS A 283 17.12 -18.89 -4.82
CA LYS A 283 18.47 -19.10 -4.27
C LYS A 283 19.54 -19.06 -5.36
N GLU A 284 19.35 -19.84 -6.42
CA GLU A 284 20.31 -19.93 -7.52
C GLU A 284 20.48 -18.61 -8.29
N LEU A 285 19.41 -17.82 -8.41
CA LEU A 285 19.48 -16.49 -9.01
C LEU A 285 20.28 -15.53 -8.12
N MET A 286 19.94 -15.47 -6.84
CA MET A 286 20.50 -14.51 -5.89
C MET A 286 21.97 -14.77 -5.60
N ASP A 287 22.41 -16.03 -5.58
CA ASP A 287 23.82 -16.41 -5.39
C ASP A 287 24.77 -15.88 -6.49
N LYS A 288 24.22 -15.56 -7.67
CA LYS A 288 24.98 -15.05 -8.82
C LYS A 288 25.00 -13.52 -8.88
N GLN A 289 24.23 -12.84 -8.03
CA GLN A 289 24.12 -11.39 -8.07
C GLN A 289 25.20 -10.70 -7.24
N ASP A 290 25.65 -9.54 -7.73
CA ASP A 290 26.48 -8.64 -6.95
C ASP A 290 25.67 -8.04 -5.79
N ALA A 291 26.26 -8.00 -4.59
CA ALA A 291 25.60 -7.51 -3.38
C ALA A 291 25.14 -6.05 -3.52
N ARG A 292 25.92 -5.20 -4.21
CA ARG A 292 25.58 -3.80 -4.43
C ARG A 292 24.39 -3.66 -5.38
N LEU A 293 24.33 -4.48 -6.44
CA LEU A 293 23.14 -4.56 -7.30
C LEU A 293 21.89 -4.94 -6.51
N VAL A 294 21.96 -5.99 -5.67
CA VAL A 294 20.83 -6.44 -4.85
C VAL A 294 20.38 -5.35 -3.88
N ALA A 295 21.31 -4.71 -3.17
CA ALA A 295 20.99 -3.61 -2.26
C ALA A 295 20.37 -2.41 -2.99
N SER A 296 20.91 -2.03 -4.15
CA SER A 296 20.34 -0.96 -4.98
C SER A 296 18.94 -1.31 -5.47
N TYR A 297 18.68 -2.58 -5.82
CA TYR A 297 17.34 -3.01 -6.21
C TYR A 297 16.34 -2.89 -5.06
N ILE A 298 16.68 -3.43 -3.87
CA ILE A 298 15.84 -3.33 -2.68
C ILE A 298 15.57 -1.86 -2.34
N MET A 299 16.60 -1.01 -2.41
CA MET A 299 16.48 0.42 -2.18
C MET A 299 15.52 1.08 -3.18
N THR A 300 15.62 0.75 -4.47
CA THR A 300 14.71 1.28 -5.49
C THR A 300 13.26 0.87 -5.19
N ARG A 301 13.01 -0.40 -4.81
CA ARG A 301 11.68 -0.88 -4.42
C ARG A 301 11.17 -0.19 -3.16
N LEU A 302 12.03 0.04 -2.17
CA LEU A 302 11.70 0.81 -0.96
C LEU A 302 11.39 2.27 -1.28
N ALA A 303 12.15 2.90 -2.16
CA ALA A 303 11.93 4.29 -2.57
C ALA A 303 10.59 4.45 -3.31
N ILE A 304 10.26 3.52 -4.22
CA ILE A 304 8.96 3.52 -4.91
C ILE A 304 7.82 3.33 -3.90
N PHE A 305 7.94 2.33 -3.00
CA PHE A 305 6.96 2.13 -1.93
C PHE A 305 6.75 3.38 -1.07
N LEU A 306 7.83 4.01 -0.61
CA LEU A 306 7.73 5.24 0.17
C LEU A 306 7.14 6.39 -0.64
N PHE A 307 7.45 6.47 -1.95
CA PHE A 307 6.83 7.45 -2.83
C PHE A 307 5.33 7.23 -2.93
N ASP A 308 4.86 6.01 -3.18
CA ASP A 308 3.44 5.67 -3.27
C ASP A 308 2.70 5.96 -1.95
N GLU A 309 3.31 5.67 -0.80
CA GLU A 309 2.73 5.98 0.52
C GLU A 309 2.72 7.47 0.83
N THR A 310 3.68 8.24 0.29
CA THR A 310 3.85 9.67 0.59
C THR A 310 3.32 10.62 -0.47
N THR A 311 2.88 10.12 -1.64
CA THR A 311 2.44 10.95 -2.78
C THR A 311 1.02 11.47 -2.69
N GLY A 312 0.33 11.20 -1.59
CA GLY A 312 -0.91 11.91 -1.34
C GLY A 312 -0.70 13.44 -1.49
N GLY A 313 -1.65 14.21 -2.00
CA GLY A 313 -1.78 15.63 -1.75
C GLY A 313 -1.97 15.93 -0.26
N SER A 314 -1.48 17.09 0.19
CA SER A 314 -1.55 17.53 1.60
C SER A 314 -2.93 18.02 2.00
N GLU A 315 -3.88 17.92 1.07
CA GLU A 315 -5.26 18.27 1.29
C GLU A 315 -5.87 17.36 2.36
N SER A 316 -6.72 17.95 3.19
CA SER A 316 -7.35 17.27 4.31
C SER A 316 -8.06 15.98 3.89
N THR A 317 -8.72 16.00 2.73
CA THR A 317 -9.45 14.86 2.16
C THR A 317 -8.56 13.67 1.86
N GLU A 318 -7.31 13.91 1.49
CA GLU A 318 -6.35 12.89 1.11
C GLU A 318 -5.55 12.39 2.32
N CYS A 319 -5.24 13.27 3.27
CA CYS A 319 -4.72 12.81 4.56
C CYS A 319 -5.73 11.94 5.32
N VAL A 320 -7.02 12.27 5.24
CA VAL A 320 -8.08 11.44 5.81
C VAL A 320 -8.20 10.08 5.10
N SER A 321 -8.04 10.02 3.77
CA SER A 321 -8.07 8.75 3.06
C SER A 321 -6.91 7.84 3.46
N GLN A 322 -5.75 8.38 3.85
CA GLN A 322 -4.63 7.63 4.42
C GLN A 322 -4.84 7.20 5.88
N VAL A 323 -5.56 8.00 6.68
CA VAL A 323 -5.90 7.66 8.08
C VAL A 323 -6.85 6.45 8.15
N ARG A 324 -7.85 6.39 7.25
CA ARG A 324 -8.94 5.40 7.28
C ARG A 324 -8.46 3.93 7.34
N PRO A 325 -7.55 3.45 6.48
CA PRO A 325 -7.09 2.06 6.52
C PRO A 325 -6.20 1.76 7.73
N GLN A 326 -5.40 2.74 8.18
CA GLN A 326 -4.42 2.53 9.25
C GLN A 326 -5.04 2.61 10.65
N HIS A 327 -6.17 3.33 10.79
CA HIS A 327 -6.84 3.57 12.06
C HIS A 327 -8.36 3.36 11.94
N GLU A 328 -8.79 2.33 11.21
CA GLU A 328 -10.20 2.05 10.91
C GLU A 328 -11.09 2.03 12.18
N PHE A 329 -10.60 1.41 13.25
CA PHE A 329 -11.33 1.35 14.53
C PHE A 329 -11.42 2.70 15.25
N GLY A 330 -10.41 3.57 15.11
CA GLY A 330 -10.44 4.91 15.68
C GLY A 330 -11.41 5.83 14.94
N CYS A 331 -11.38 5.81 13.60
CA CYS A 331 -12.31 6.58 12.78
C CYS A 331 -13.77 6.16 12.98
N LYS A 332 -14.03 4.86 13.21
CA LYS A 332 -15.38 4.34 13.48
C LYS A 332 -15.94 4.68 14.86
N HIS A 333 -15.09 4.98 15.85
CA HIS A 333 -15.55 5.41 17.18
C HIS A 333 -15.91 6.89 17.24
N ALA A 334 -15.39 7.67 16.30
CA ALA A 334 -15.52 9.12 16.26
C ALA A 334 -16.63 9.59 15.28
N LEU A 335 -17.09 8.72 14.38
CA LEU A 335 -18.36 8.82 13.64
C LEU A 335 -19.51 8.25 14.49
#